data_AF-A2BYF0-F1
#
_entry.id   AF-A2BYF0-F1
#
_cell.length_a   1.000
_cell.length_b   1.000
_cell.length_c   1.000
_cell.angle_alpha   90.00
_cell.angle_beta   90.00
_cell.angle_gamma   90.00
#
_symmetry.space_group_name_H-M   'P 1'
#
loop_
_entity.id
_entity.type
_entity.pdbx_description
1 polymer ?
#
loop_
_entity_poly.entity_id
_entity_poly.type
_entity_poly.pdbx_seq_one_letter_code
_entity_poly.pdbx_strand_id
1 'polypeptide(L)' 'MDDWQEWGYFDHHGELKSKRTKICITCSYFRYSTTDQCVIILTCPFHQKLIPQGDHLIKGCRYWRKDSRIFALEAA' A
#
# COMPACT_ATOMS: atom_id res chain seq x y z
N MET A 1 2.24 -1.43 -33.13
CA MET A 1 1.13 -2.03 -32.39
C MET A 1 1.77 -2.58 -31.14
N ASP A 2 1.60 -1.89 -30.01
CA ASP A 2 2.27 -2.25 -28.77
C ASP A 2 1.80 -3.63 -28.30
N ASP A 3 2.79 -4.48 -28.04
CA ASP A 3 2.69 -5.83 -27.51
C ASP A 3 2.19 -5.75 -26.06
N TRP A 4 0.93 -6.09 -25.82
CA TRP A 4 0.37 -6.12 -24.47
C TRP A 4 0.92 -7.35 -23.75
N GLN A 5 1.97 -7.15 -22.94
CA GLN A 5 2.49 -8.21 -22.08
C GLN A 5 1.47 -8.57 -21.00
N GLU A 6 0.98 -9.80 -21.07
CA GLU A 6 0.13 -10.40 -20.04
C GLU A 6 0.99 -10.68 -18.80
N TRP A 7 0.59 -10.11 -17.66
CA TRP A 7 1.30 -10.35 -16.40
C TRP A 7 1.04 -11.79 -15.96
N GLY A 8 2.08 -12.62 -15.96
CA GLY A 8 1.98 -13.98 -15.45
C GLY A 8 1.53 -14.01 -13.99
N TYR A 9 0.68 -14.97 -13.64
CA TYR A 9 0.27 -15.19 -12.26
C TYR A 9 1.48 -15.52 -11.40
N PHE A 10 1.58 -14.89 -10.23
CA PHE A 10 2.70 -15.11 -9.32
C PHE A 10 2.50 -16.44 -8.56
N ASP A 11 2.86 -17.55 -9.21
CA ASP A 11 2.76 -18.90 -8.67
C ASP A 11 3.95 -19.24 -7.77
N HIS A 12 4.02 -18.58 -6.62
CA HIS A 12 4.86 -19.01 -5.51
C HIS A 12 3.96 -19.26 -4.31
N HIS A 13 3.59 -20.53 -4.13
CA HIS A 13 3.02 -21.11 -2.90
C HIS A 13 3.93 -20.94 -1.66
N GLY A 14 5.07 -20.25 -1.78
CA GLY A 14 5.86 -19.82 -0.64
C GLY A 14 5.26 -18.52 -0.09
N GLU A 15 4.72 -18.58 1.13
CA GLU A 15 4.26 -17.44 1.92
C GLU A 15 5.03 -16.17 1.55
N LEU A 16 4.35 -15.22 0.90
CA LEU A 16 4.88 -13.89 0.66
C LEU A 16 5.16 -13.25 2.02
N LYS A 17 6.36 -13.48 2.56
CA LYS A 17 6.77 -12.91 3.83
C LYS A 17 6.96 -11.42 3.61
N SER A 18 6.07 -10.63 4.18
CA SER A 18 6.17 -9.17 4.19
C SER A 18 7.54 -8.74 4.73
N LYS A 19 8.46 -8.35 3.84
CA LYS A 19 9.82 -7.91 4.21
C LYS A 19 9.79 -6.65 5.09
N ARG A 20 8.73 -5.84 5.01
CA ARG A 20 8.52 -4.67 5.88
C ARG A 20 7.05 -4.54 6.25
N THR A 21 6.75 -4.78 7.53
CA THR A 21 5.38 -4.67 8.07
C THR A 21 5.03 -3.25 8.53
N LYS A 22 6.03 -2.39 8.78
CA LYS A 22 5.87 -1.02 9.31
C LYS A 22 6.09 0.05 8.24
N ILE A 23 5.31 0.01 7.16
CA ILE A 23 5.35 0.98 6.06
C ILE A 23 4.05 1.78 6.01
N CYS A 24 4.06 2.94 5.34
CA CYS A 24 2.90 3.82 5.31
C CYS A 24 1.67 3.14 4.74
N ILE A 25 1.80 2.34 3.67
CA ILE A 25 0.64 1.62 3.09
C ILE A 25 -0.02 0.66 4.08
N THR A 26 0.70 0.16 5.09
CA THR A 26 0.19 -0.75 6.13
C THR A 26 -0.25 -0.03 7.42
N CYS A 27 -0.32 1.30 7.38
CA CYS A 27 -0.67 2.14 8.53
C CYS A 27 -2.18 2.39 8.62
N SER A 28 -2.77 2.37 9.82
CA SER A 28 -4.21 2.65 10.02
C SER A 28 -4.64 4.03 9.52
N TYR A 29 -3.71 4.97 9.48
CA TYR A 29 -3.96 6.35 9.06
C TYR A 29 -3.77 6.57 7.56
N PHE A 30 -3.32 5.55 6.83
CA PHE A 30 -3.17 5.62 5.40
C PHE A 30 -4.53 5.63 4.71
N ARG A 31 -4.69 6.52 3.74
CA ARG A 31 -5.89 6.63 2.93
C ARG A 31 -5.51 6.64 1.45
N TYR A 32 -6.21 5.80 0.72
CA TYR A 32 -6.21 5.74 -0.73
C TYR A 32 -7.47 6.41 -1.24
N SER A 33 -7.33 7.36 -2.16
CA SER A 33 -8.45 8.03 -2.80
C SER A 33 -8.10 8.35 -4.24
N THR A 34 -9.10 8.48 -5.09
CA THR A 34 -8.94 8.88 -6.49
C THR A 34 -9.66 10.21 -6.70
N THR A 35 -9.12 11.07 -7.57
CA THR A 35 -9.87 12.23 -8.06
C THR A 35 -10.83 11.82 -9.17
N ASP A 36 -11.75 12.73 -9.51
CA ASP A 36 -12.62 12.62 -10.69
C ASP A 36 -11.85 12.42 -12.00
N GLN A 37 -10.60 12.92 -12.06
CA GLN A 37 -9.70 12.76 -13.19
C GLN A 37 -8.87 11.46 -13.13
N CYS A 38 -9.27 10.49 -12.33
CA CYS A 38 -8.57 9.22 -12.11
C CYS A 38 -7.14 9.36 -11.56
N VAL A 39 -6.81 10.48 -10.89
CA VAL A 39 -5.49 10.65 -10.27
C VAL A 39 -5.51 10.01 -8.88
N ILE A 40 -4.55 9.14 -8.62
CA ILE A 40 -4.39 8.48 -7.32
C ILE A 40 -3.78 9.47 -6.32
N ILE A 41 -4.47 9.67 -5.21
CA ILE A 41 -4.00 10.46 -4.07
C ILE A 41 -3.78 9.53 -2.88
N LEU A 42 -2.54 9.52 -2.41
CA LEU A 42 -2.13 8.80 -1.22
C LEU A 42 -1.94 9.78 -0.08
N THR A 43 -2.71 9.64 0.98
CA THR A 43 -2.66 10.57 2.11
C THR A 43 -2.38 9.86 3.43
N CYS A 44 -1.61 10.54 4.26
CA CYS A 44 -1.46 10.23 5.68
C CYS A 44 -1.56 11.57 6.41
N PRO A 45 -2.41 11.70 7.46
CA PRO A 45 -2.59 12.96 8.18
C PRO A 45 -1.28 13.50 8.75
N PHE A 46 -0.32 12.63 9.06
CA PHE A 46 0.99 12.99 9.58
C PHE A 46 2.00 13.43 8.52
N HIS A 47 1.74 13.14 7.25
CA HIS A 47 2.57 13.56 6.10
C HIS A 47 1.89 14.66 5.27
N GLN A 48 0.79 15.26 5.75
CA GLN A 48 0.11 16.41 5.15
C GLN A 48 -0.09 16.28 3.61
N LYS A 49 -0.49 15.08 3.16
CA LYS A 49 -0.80 14.76 1.74
C LYS A 49 0.39 14.73 0.76
N LEU A 50 1.64 14.68 1.23
CA LEU A 50 2.82 14.60 0.37
C LEU A 50 3.62 13.34 0.68
N ILE A 51 3.03 12.16 0.47
CA ILE A 51 3.85 10.96 0.37
C ILE A 51 4.32 10.88 -1.08
N PRO A 52 5.61 11.03 -1.38
CA PRO A 52 6.10 10.83 -2.73
C PRO A 52 5.66 9.46 -3.26
N GLN A 53 5.40 9.38 -4.57
CA GLN A 53 5.09 8.10 -5.19
C GLN A 53 6.21 7.10 -4.90
N GLY A 54 5.86 5.90 -4.44
CA GLY A 54 6.81 4.85 -4.02
C GLY A 54 7.25 4.91 -2.56
N ASP A 55 7.34 6.10 -1.94
CA ASP A 55 7.80 6.23 -0.54
C ASP A 55 6.85 5.52 0.45
N HIS A 56 5.56 5.45 0.13
CA HIS A 56 4.56 4.75 0.92
C HIS A 56 4.76 3.22 1.00
N LEU A 57 5.52 2.65 0.04
CA LEU A 57 5.84 1.23 -0.04
C LEU A 57 7.14 0.89 0.71
N ILE A 58 7.96 1.89 0.99
CA ILE A 58 9.32 1.69 1.50
C ILE A 58 9.46 2.25 2.92
N LYS A 59 8.85 3.40 3.22
CA LYS A 59 9.00 4.12 4.49
C LYS A 59 7.73 4.03 5.34
N GLY A 60 7.89 3.98 6.65
CA GLY A 60 6.82 4.12 7.63
C GLY A 60 6.75 5.54 8.19
N CYS A 61 5.56 5.99 8.58
CA CYS A 61 5.41 7.27 9.27
C CYS A 61 5.78 7.13 10.76
N ARG A 62 6.21 8.23 11.40
CA ARG A 62 6.57 8.25 12.83
C ARG A 62 5.44 7.74 13.75
N TYR A 63 4.19 8.01 13.37
CA TYR A 63 2.99 7.61 14.12
C TYR A 63 2.36 6.34 13.56
N TRP A 64 3.17 5.45 12.98
CA TRP A 64 2.68 4.22 12.38
C TRP A 64 1.87 3.41 13.39
N ARG A 65 0.66 3.03 12.98
CA ARG A 65 -0.21 2.13 13.74
C ARG A 65 -0.61 0.99 12.82
N LYS A 66 -0.59 -0.23 13.34
CA LYS A 66 -0.94 -1.44 12.60
C LYS A 66 -2.37 -1.31 12.07
N ASP A 67 -2.55 -1.31 10.75
CA ASP A 67 -3.89 -1.34 10.16
C ASP A 67 -4.52 -2.73 10.34
N SER A 68 -5.56 -2.81 11.16
CA SER A 68 -6.26 -4.07 11.41
C SER A 68 -7.06 -4.56 10.22
N ARG A 69 -7.25 -3.78 9.14
CA ARG A 69 -7.93 -4.23 7.91
C ARG A 69 -6.96 -4.93 6.96
N ILE A 70 -5.70 -4.49 6.94
CA ILE A 70 -4.62 -5.09 6.13
C ILE A 70 -4.05 -6.33 6.82
N PHE A 71 -3.96 -6.30 8.14
CA PHE A 71 -3.43 -7.41 8.94
C PHE A 71 -4.53 -8.18 9.69
N ALA A 72 -5.80 -7.96 9.37
CA ALA A 72 -6.84 -8.91 9.77
C ALA A 72 -6.51 -10.21 9.03
N LEU A 73 -6.02 -11.17 9.81
CA LEU A 73 -6.24 -12.57 9.50
C LEU A 73 -7.74 -12.71 9.27
N GLU A 74 -8.15 -13.26 8.13
CA GLU A 74 -9.54 -13.69 7.92
C GLU A 74 -10.05 -14.34 9.20
N ALA A 75 -11.01 -13.68 9.85
CA ALA A 75 -11.74 -14.19 10.98
C ALA A 75 -13.15 -14.49 10.49
N ALA A 76 -13.30 -15.64 9.84
CA ALA A 76 -14.49 -16.51 9.82
C ALA A 76 -14.31 -17.59 8.74
#